data_AF-A0AB73HZ36-F1
#
_entry.id   AF-A0AB73HZ36-F1
#
_cell.length_a   1.000
_cell.length_b   1.000
_cell.length_c   1.000
_cell.angle_alpha   90.00
_cell.angle_beta   90.00
_cell.angle_gamma   90.00
#
_symmetry.space_group_name_H-M   'P 1'
#
loop_
_entity.id
_entity.type
_entity.pdbx_description
1 polymer ?
#
loop_
_entity_poly.entity_id
_entity_poly.type
_entity_poly.pdbx_seq_one_letter_code
_entity_poly.pdbx_strand_id
1 'polypeptide(L)'
;MVRFLLLAALGLIAQPALANYPCPGGPGPGEQQIGVGGGTHGVAAVPLCVATGGGSDSSGGGYAGYRCDGCNIFADPAPPSYDAMSIAINEQAARNAELQKQMQEAEAKLQKLEADPEYQRYQQGEWKIFQGRKDSAPGDNCVAMWSKAGGAVSIVGPGKAYQGGMLIFWSADIPRPAETQTVAVTLKQSKYQPQSVNALNFSVPNIPAGALGLTVPNIDAALNTMLDVEHFIVEMGGRAVADIDWTDGLAARALLYQCVSNR
;
A
#
# COMPACT_ATOMS: atom_id res chain seq x y z
N MET A 1 63.60 32.64 18.21
CA MET A 1 64.32 32.22 19.42
C MET A 1 63.54 31.13 20.13
N VAL A 2 64.17 29.96 20.24
CA VAL A 2 64.21 29.08 21.42
C VAL A 2 62.92 28.36 21.88
N ARG A 3 63.02 27.02 21.79
CA ARG A 3 62.26 25.93 22.40
C ARG A 3 61.88 26.16 23.86
N PHE A 4 60.76 25.57 24.29
CA PHE A 4 60.79 24.60 25.39
C PHE A 4 59.61 23.62 25.28
N LEU A 5 59.97 22.33 25.20
CA LEU A 5 59.10 21.16 25.34
C LEU A 5 58.66 21.03 26.80
N LEU A 6 57.41 20.64 27.04
CA LEU A 6 57.00 19.88 28.23
C LEU A 6 55.90 18.90 27.82
N LEU A 7 56.26 17.61 27.78
CA LEU A 7 55.33 16.49 27.73
C LEU A 7 54.68 16.34 29.11
N ALA A 8 53.35 16.18 29.14
CA ALA A 8 52.64 15.55 30.25
C ALA A 8 51.67 14.51 29.66
N ALA A 9 52.09 13.25 29.74
CA ALA A 9 51.24 12.09 29.52
C ALA A 9 50.36 11.90 30.76
N LEU A 10 49.04 11.83 30.58
CA LEU A 10 48.11 11.39 31.62
C LEU A 10 46.90 10.69 30.97
N GLY A 11 46.94 9.35 31.06
CA GLY A 11 45.80 8.46 31.30
C GLY A 11 44.61 8.55 30.36
N LEU A 12 44.60 7.72 29.32
CA LEU A 12 43.36 7.17 28.78
C LEU A 12 42.72 6.32 29.88
N ILE A 13 41.76 6.90 30.60
CA ILE A 13 40.87 6.18 31.50
C ILE A 13 39.95 5.37 30.59
N ALA A 14 40.25 4.08 30.43
CA ALA A 14 39.29 3.15 29.85
C ALA A 14 38.05 3.15 30.76
N GLN A 15 36.92 3.63 30.24
CA GLN A 15 35.63 3.47 30.91
C GLN A 15 35.39 1.96 31.09
N PRO A 16 34.92 1.50 32.27
CA PRO A 16 34.49 0.12 32.40
C PRO A 16 33.35 -0.10 31.42
N ALA A 17 33.56 -1.00 30.47
CA ALA A 17 32.49 -1.50 29.60
C ALA A 17 31.36 -1.98 30.50
N LEU A 18 30.16 -1.44 30.31
CA LEU A 18 28.94 -1.97 30.91
C LEU A 18 28.83 -3.42 30.44
N ALA A 19 29.05 -4.35 31.36
CA ALA A 19 28.88 -5.77 31.08
C ALA A 19 27.37 -6.02 30.88
N ASN A 20 26.96 -6.04 29.61
CA ASN A 20 25.61 -6.41 29.20
C ASN A 20 25.49 -7.93 29.30
N TYR A 21 25.06 -8.40 30.47
CA TYR A 21 24.69 -9.79 30.71
C TYR A 21 23.27 -10.06 30.18
N PRO A 22 22.92 -11.30 29.85
CA PRO A 22 22.96 -11.81 28.50
C PRO A 22 21.54 -12.13 28.04
N CYS A 23 21.11 -11.59 26.92
CA CYS A 23 21.78 -11.75 25.65
C CYS A 23 22.11 -10.38 25.05
N PRO A 24 23.24 -10.19 24.33
CA PRO A 24 24.10 -11.16 23.64
C PRO A 24 25.57 -11.16 24.11
N GLY A 25 26.19 -12.35 24.26
CA GLY A 25 27.60 -12.51 24.66
C GLY A 25 27.99 -13.86 25.32
N GLY A 26 27.00 -14.72 25.62
CA GLY A 26 27.17 -15.95 26.41
C GLY A 26 26.69 -15.75 27.86
N PRO A 27 26.43 -16.82 28.63
CA PRO A 27 25.94 -16.68 30.00
C PRO A 27 26.91 -15.85 30.85
N GLY A 28 26.36 -14.88 31.60
CA GLY A 28 27.13 -14.01 32.48
C GLY A 28 27.64 -14.75 33.72
N PRO A 29 28.54 -14.15 34.52
CA PRO A 29 28.93 -14.67 35.82
C PRO A 29 27.69 -14.90 36.69
N GLY A 30 27.50 -16.14 37.12
CA GLY A 30 26.29 -16.53 37.83
C GLY A 30 25.08 -16.70 36.91
N GLU A 31 25.27 -17.19 35.68
CA GLU A 31 24.19 -17.69 34.83
C GLU A 31 24.57 -18.99 34.11
N GLN A 32 23.56 -19.74 33.67
CA GLN A 32 23.69 -20.98 32.91
C GLN A 32 22.77 -20.95 31.69
N GLN A 33 23.30 -21.28 30.51
CA GLN A 33 22.49 -21.46 29.31
C GLN A 33 21.72 -22.79 29.38
N ILE A 34 20.40 -22.74 29.14
CA ILE A 34 19.49 -23.89 29.20
C ILE A 34 18.86 -24.23 27.85
N GLY A 35 19.08 -23.42 26.82
CA GLY A 35 18.59 -23.71 25.47
C GLY A 35 18.90 -22.62 24.45
N VAL A 36 18.32 -22.78 23.26
CA VAL A 36 18.29 -21.79 22.17
C VAL A 36 16.87 -21.69 21.63
N GLY A 37 16.34 -20.48 21.49
CA GLY A 37 15.04 -20.24 20.85
C GLY A 37 15.10 -20.52 19.35
N GLY A 38 14.00 -21.04 18.78
CA GLY A 38 13.91 -21.36 17.35
C GLY A 38 13.92 -20.11 16.49
N GLY A 39 15.03 -19.86 15.78
CA GLY A 39 15.13 -18.82 14.76
C GLY A 39 14.63 -19.34 13.42
N THR A 40 13.72 -18.62 12.76
CA THR A 40 13.43 -18.83 11.33
C THR A 40 13.49 -17.48 10.60
N HIS A 41 13.71 -17.52 9.28
CA HIS A 41 13.66 -16.37 8.38
C HIS A 41 14.58 -15.19 8.75
N GLY A 42 15.87 -15.46 8.96
CA GLY A 42 16.89 -14.40 9.07
C GLY A 42 17.05 -13.76 10.46
N VAL A 43 16.31 -14.22 11.47
CA VAL A 43 16.51 -13.82 12.87
C VAL A 43 17.47 -14.80 13.56
N ALA A 44 18.52 -14.27 14.18
CA ALA A 44 19.53 -15.07 14.89
C ALA A 44 18.92 -15.82 16.08
N ALA A 45 19.33 -17.08 16.29
CA ALA A 45 18.89 -17.89 17.42
C ALA A 45 19.31 -17.21 18.73
N VAL A 46 18.33 -16.93 19.59
CA VAL A 46 18.55 -16.27 20.88
C VAL A 46 18.79 -17.35 21.95
N PRO A 47 19.94 -17.34 22.64
CA PRO A 47 20.19 -18.28 23.72
C PRO A 47 19.27 -17.99 24.92
N LEU A 48 18.79 -19.04 25.59
CA LEU A 48 17.95 -18.96 26.77
C LEU A 48 18.83 -19.24 28.00
N CYS A 49 18.98 -18.28 28.91
CA CYS A 49 19.84 -18.37 30.11
C CYS A 49 19.04 -18.17 31.41
N VAL A 50 19.53 -18.75 32.52
CA VAL A 50 18.98 -18.61 33.88
C VAL A 50 20.09 -18.25 34.88
N ALA A 51 19.77 -17.48 35.93
CA ALA A 51 20.75 -17.07 36.94
C ALA A 51 21.11 -18.19 37.93
N THR A 52 22.38 -18.24 38.33
CA THR A 52 23.00 -19.17 39.28
C THR A 52 23.72 -18.39 40.41
N GLY A 53 23.06 -18.20 41.57
CA GLY A 53 23.72 -17.86 42.86
C GLY A 53 22.84 -17.07 43.86
N GLY A 54 22.91 -17.21 45.20
CA GLY A 54 23.79 -18.02 46.06
C GLY A 54 23.39 -17.95 47.55
N GLY A 55 23.73 -18.99 48.31
CA GLY A 55 23.54 -19.10 49.76
C GLY A 55 23.73 -20.55 50.22
N SER A 56 24.96 -20.90 50.61
CA SER A 56 25.33 -22.17 51.20
C SER A 56 24.60 -22.38 52.53
N ASP A 57 23.73 -23.39 52.60
CA ASP A 57 23.74 -24.35 53.69
C ASP A 57 23.20 -25.69 53.19
N SER A 58 24.04 -26.69 53.38
CA SER A 58 23.86 -28.14 53.33
C SER A 58 22.52 -28.69 52.82
N SER A 59 22.65 -29.64 51.89
CA SER A 59 21.69 -30.66 51.41
C SER A 59 20.67 -30.27 50.33
N GLY A 60 20.94 -30.74 49.10
CA GLY A 60 19.94 -30.96 48.05
C GLY A 60 19.64 -29.74 47.17
N GLY A 61 19.94 -29.86 45.87
CA GLY A 61 19.86 -28.75 44.92
C GLY A 61 18.45 -28.19 44.66
N GLY A 62 18.37 -26.89 44.37
CA GLY A 62 17.15 -26.21 43.96
C GLY A 62 17.42 -24.75 43.56
N TYR A 63 16.88 -24.33 42.41
CA TYR A 63 17.00 -23.01 41.81
C TYR A 63 16.48 -21.88 42.74
N ALA A 64 17.21 -20.77 42.83
CA ALA A 64 16.82 -19.57 43.57
C ALA A 64 15.96 -18.65 42.68
N GLY A 65 14.76 -18.25 43.14
CA GLY A 65 14.10 -17.09 42.53
C GLY A 65 12.58 -16.90 42.67
N TYR A 66 11.80 -17.91 43.05
CA TYR A 66 10.37 -17.73 43.35
C TYR A 66 10.06 -18.32 44.72
N ARG A 67 10.17 -17.52 45.79
CA ARG A 67 9.60 -17.89 47.09
C ARG A 67 8.11 -17.57 47.05
N CYS A 68 7.30 -18.56 46.67
CA CYS A 68 5.98 -18.66 47.24
C CYS A 68 6.13 -19.38 48.58
N ASP A 69 5.80 -18.74 49.70
CA ASP A 69 5.68 -19.43 50.98
C ASP A 69 4.52 -20.44 50.88
N GLY A 70 4.86 -21.72 50.70
CA GLY A 70 3.92 -22.83 50.57
C GLY A 70 3.74 -23.43 49.17
N CYS A 71 4.34 -22.86 48.12
CA CYS A 71 4.32 -23.48 46.78
C CYS A 71 5.67 -24.13 46.50
N ASN A 72 5.67 -25.44 46.27
CA ASN A 72 6.80 -26.11 45.67
C ASN A 72 6.87 -25.68 44.19
N ILE A 73 7.90 -24.94 43.78
CA ILE A 73 8.13 -24.58 42.36
C ILE A 73 8.41 -25.79 41.46
N PHE A 74 8.70 -26.96 42.07
CA PHE A 74 8.77 -28.26 41.41
C PHE A 74 7.46 -29.07 41.51
N ALA A 75 6.48 -28.60 42.28
CA ALA A 75 5.13 -29.16 42.35
C ALA A 75 4.13 -28.40 41.47
N ASP A 76 4.46 -27.17 41.05
CA ASP A 76 3.63 -26.35 40.16
C ASP A 76 4.55 -25.47 39.29
N PRO A 77 4.73 -25.78 37.99
CA PRO A 77 3.70 -26.34 37.13
C PRO A 77 3.91 -27.82 36.85
N ALA A 78 2.91 -28.65 37.17
CA ALA A 78 2.78 -29.93 36.48
C ALA A 78 2.74 -29.66 34.96
N PRO A 79 3.39 -30.50 34.13
CA PRO A 79 3.22 -30.38 32.68
C PRO A 79 1.71 -30.39 32.37
N PRO A 80 1.24 -29.61 31.37
CA PRO A 80 -0.16 -29.61 31.02
C PRO A 80 -0.61 -31.05 30.80
N SER A 81 -1.79 -31.40 31.31
CA SER A 81 -2.31 -32.74 31.15
C SER A 81 -2.39 -33.09 29.66
N TYR A 82 -2.28 -34.37 29.33
CA TYR A 82 -2.49 -34.83 27.96
C TYR A 82 -3.83 -34.33 27.40
N ASP A 83 -4.87 -34.29 28.23
CA ASP A 83 -6.18 -33.76 27.86
C ASP A 83 -6.11 -32.26 27.53
N ALA A 84 -5.46 -31.45 28.36
CA ALA A 84 -5.31 -30.01 28.10
C ALA A 84 -4.49 -29.74 26.82
N MET A 85 -3.42 -30.50 26.60
CA MET A 85 -2.62 -30.41 25.38
C MET A 85 -3.42 -30.84 24.14
N SER A 86 -4.15 -31.95 24.22
CA SER A 86 -4.93 -32.47 23.09
C SER A 86 -6.09 -31.54 22.72
N ILE A 87 -6.75 -30.91 23.69
CA ILE A 87 -7.76 -29.86 23.45
C ILE A 87 -7.11 -28.69 22.71
N ALA A 88 -6.01 -28.14 23.22
CA ALA A 88 -5.34 -27.00 22.60
C ALA A 88 -4.84 -27.30 21.17
N ILE A 89 -4.28 -28.50 20.95
CA ILE A 89 -3.84 -28.97 19.62
C ILE A 89 -5.03 -29.10 18.67
N ASN A 90 -6.12 -29.72 19.11
CA ASN A 90 -7.31 -29.92 18.29
C ASN A 90 -7.99 -28.60 17.93
N GLU A 91 -8.06 -27.65 18.87
CA GLU A 91 -8.56 -26.31 18.61
C GLU A 91 -7.68 -25.54 17.62
N GLN A 92 -6.36 -25.64 17.76
CA GLN A 92 -5.43 -25.02 16.81
C GLN A 92 -5.56 -25.66 15.41
N ALA A 93 -5.68 -26.98 15.35
CA ALA A 93 -5.88 -27.71 14.10
C ALA A 93 -7.19 -27.28 13.42
N ALA A 94 -8.28 -27.13 14.19
CA ALA A 94 -9.57 -26.65 13.67
C ALA A 94 -9.48 -25.22 13.13
N ARG A 95 -8.82 -24.30 13.86
CA ARG A 95 -8.57 -22.92 13.38
C ARG A 95 -7.75 -22.91 12.10
N ASN A 96 -6.68 -23.70 12.04
CA ASN A 96 -5.83 -23.80 10.86
C ASN A 96 -6.59 -24.37 9.66
N ALA A 97 -7.43 -25.39 9.87
CA ALA A 97 -8.26 -25.97 8.83
C ALA A 97 -9.27 -24.96 8.29
N GLU A 98 -9.91 -24.16 9.15
CA GLU A 98 -10.83 -23.11 8.74
C GLU A 98 -10.11 -22.00 7.96
N LEU A 99 -8.95 -21.53 8.41
CA LEU A 99 -8.13 -20.57 7.68
C LEU A 99 -7.72 -21.11 6.30
N GLN A 100 -7.30 -22.37 6.24
CA GLN A 100 -6.93 -23.01 4.98
C GLN A 100 -8.12 -23.10 4.01
N LYS A 101 -9.31 -23.44 4.52
CA LYS A 101 -10.54 -23.43 3.73
C LYS A 101 -10.87 -22.03 3.21
N GLN A 102 -10.78 -21.01 4.05
CA GLN A 102 -11.01 -19.62 3.64
C GLN A 102 -10.00 -19.15 2.58
N MET A 103 -8.73 -19.54 2.71
CA MET A 103 -7.72 -19.26 1.70
C MET A 103 -8.04 -19.94 0.37
N GLN A 104 -8.45 -21.21 0.38
CA GLN A 104 -8.86 -21.91 -0.84
C GLN A 104 -10.09 -21.28 -1.49
N GLU A 105 -11.08 -20.86 -0.70
CA GLU A 105 -12.25 -20.16 -1.22
C GLU A 105 -11.88 -18.78 -1.80
N ALA A 106 -10.99 -18.05 -1.15
CA ALA A 106 -10.49 -16.76 -1.63
C ALA A 106 -9.68 -16.92 -2.93
N GLU A 107 -8.81 -17.92 -3.00
CA GLU A 107 -8.05 -18.26 -4.20
C GLU A 107 -8.98 -18.66 -5.34
N ALA A 108 -9.97 -19.53 -5.09
CA ALA A 108 -10.95 -19.92 -6.10
C ALA A 108 -11.77 -18.72 -6.61
N LYS A 109 -12.13 -17.79 -5.71
CA LYS A 109 -12.81 -16.53 -6.08
C LYS A 109 -11.90 -15.63 -6.92
N LEU A 110 -10.63 -15.50 -6.55
CA LEU A 110 -9.66 -14.73 -7.30
C LEU A 110 -9.42 -15.32 -8.69
N GLN A 111 -9.18 -16.63 -8.78
CA GLN A 111 -9.02 -17.34 -10.05
C GLN A 111 -10.25 -17.16 -10.96
N LYS A 112 -11.46 -17.24 -10.39
CA LYS A 112 -12.69 -16.98 -11.13
C LYS A 112 -12.77 -15.53 -11.65
N LEU A 113 -12.36 -14.56 -10.83
CA LEU A 113 -12.33 -13.15 -11.23
C LEU A 113 -11.26 -12.90 -12.30
N GLU A 114 -10.07 -13.45 -12.16
CA GLU A 114 -8.97 -13.32 -13.12
C GLU A 114 -9.26 -14.00 -14.47
N ALA A 115 -10.07 -15.06 -14.46
CA ALA A 115 -10.57 -15.72 -15.65
C ALA A 115 -11.76 -14.97 -16.30
N ASP A 116 -12.35 -13.98 -15.63
CA ASP A 116 -13.46 -13.19 -16.19
C ASP A 116 -12.95 -12.27 -17.31
N PRO A 117 -13.46 -12.40 -18.55
CA PRO A 117 -13.06 -11.52 -19.65
C PRO A 117 -13.32 -10.02 -19.38
N GLU A 118 -14.34 -9.66 -18.60
CA GLU A 118 -14.58 -8.27 -18.22
C GLU A 118 -13.49 -7.74 -17.30
N TYR A 119 -13.07 -8.56 -16.33
CA TYR A 119 -11.98 -8.20 -15.44
C TYR A 119 -10.66 -8.08 -16.20
N GLN A 120 -10.38 -8.99 -17.14
CA GLN A 120 -9.19 -8.91 -17.98
C GLN A 120 -9.16 -7.62 -18.82
N ARG A 121 -10.30 -7.22 -19.41
CA ARG A 121 -10.42 -5.93 -20.12
C ARG A 121 -10.18 -4.75 -19.19
N TYR A 122 -10.73 -4.79 -17.97
CA TYR A 122 -10.47 -3.75 -16.97
C TYR A 122 -8.99 -3.68 -16.56
N GLN A 123 -8.28 -4.80 -16.47
CA GLN A 123 -6.85 -4.83 -16.14
C GLN A 123 -5.96 -4.37 -17.31
N GLN A 124 -6.34 -4.65 -18.54
CA GLN A 124 -5.60 -4.24 -19.74
C GLN A 124 -5.90 -2.79 -20.13
N GLY A 125 -7.09 -2.32 -19.80
CA GLY A 125 -7.65 -1.05 -20.21
C GLY A 125 -8.51 -1.21 -21.47
N GLU A 126 -9.57 -0.41 -21.56
CA GLU A 126 -10.45 -0.40 -22.73
C GLU A 126 -11.01 0.99 -23.04
N TRP A 127 -11.25 1.25 -24.33
CA TRP A 127 -12.00 2.42 -24.78
C TRP A 127 -13.48 2.09 -24.89
N LYS A 128 -14.31 2.97 -24.36
CA LYS A 128 -15.77 2.97 -24.57
C LYS A 128 -16.20 4.29 -25.20
N ILE A 129 -16.99 4.19 -26.25
CA ILE A 129 -17.59 5.33 -26.94
C ILE A 129 -19.10 5.32 -26.70
N PHE A 130 -19.65 6.42 -26.18
CA PHE A 130 -21.08 6.53 -25.85
C PHE A 130 -21.54 7.99 -25.86
N GLN A 131 -22.85 8.23 -25.79
CA GLN A 131 -23.39 9.57 -25.54
C GLN A 131 -23.64 9.75 -24.05
N GLY A 132 -23.07 10.80 -23.45
CA GLY A 132 -23.07 11.04 -22.01
C GLY A 132 -24.44 11.37 -21.40
N ARG A 133 -25.45 11.67 -22.23
CA ARG A 133 -26.85 11.81 -21.80
C ARG A 133 -27.77 11.12 -22.79
N LYS A 134 -28.77 10.41 -22.26
CA LYS A 134 -29.75 9.61 -23.03
C LYS A 134 -30.58 10.45 -24.00
N ASP A 135 -30.77 11.71 -23.67
CA ASP A 135 -31.57 12.74 -24.32
C ASP A 135 -30.71 13.78 -25.07
N SER A 136 -29.43 13.46 -25.32
CA SER A 136 -28.57 14.26 -26.20
C SER A 136 -29.11 14.23 -27.63
N ALA A 137 -28.99 15.35 -28.34
CA ALA A 137 -29.15 15.33 -29.79
C ALA A 137 -28.06 14.44 -30.41
N PRO A 138 -28.26 13.90 -31.63
CA PRO A 138 -27.18 13.24 -32.37
C PRO A 138 -25.90 14.09 -32.38
N GLY A 139 -24.77 13.48 -32.01
CA GLY A 139 -23.47 14.15 -31.93
C GLY A 139 -23.21 15.04 -30.71
N ASP A 140 -24.21 15.28 -29.86
CA ASP A 140 -24.02 15.98 -28.58
C ASP A 140 -23.50 15.05 -27.48
N ASN A 141 -22.61 15.58 -26.63
CA ASN A 141 -22.04 14.92 -25.47
C ASN A 141 -21.46 13.53 -25.80
N CYS A 142 -20.92 13.34 -26.99
CA CYS A 142 -20.17 12.13 -27.31
C CYS A 142 -18.98 11.99 -26.37
N VAL A 143 -18.78 10.82 -25.79
CA VAL A 143 -17.72 10.54 -24.83
C VAL A 143 -16.86 9.41 -25.38
N ALA A 144 -15.54 9.62 -25.38
CA ALA A 144 -14.59 8.53 -25.42
C ALA A 144 -13.98 8.39 -24.02
N MET A 145 -14.15 7.22 -23.39
CA MET A 145 -13.63 6.94 -22.07
C MET A 145 -12.64 5.78 -22.15
N TRP A 146 -11.40 6.04 -21.76
CA TRP A 146 -10.43 5.01 -21.46
C TRP A 146 -10.50 4.68 -19.98
N SER A 147 -10.54 3.41 -19.61
CA SER A 147 -10.56 2.99 -18.22
C SER A 147 -9.72 1.75 -18.00
N LYS A 148 -8.94 1.74 -16.90
CA LYS A 148 -8.15 0.60 -16.43
C LYS A 148 -8.22 0.53 -14.90
N ALA A 149 -7.76 -0.57 -14.31
CA ALA A 149 -7.38 -0.62 -12.90
C ALA A 149 -6.57 0.62 -12.49
N GLY A 150 -7.09 1.36 -11.51
CA GLY A 150 -6.47 2.58 -10.96
C GLY A 150 -7.08 3.91 -11.44
N GLY A 151 -7.72 3.96 -12.61
CA GLY A 151 -8.30 5.22 -13.07
C GLY A 151 -8.92 5.19 -14.46
N ALA A 152 -9.51 6.33 -14.84
CA ALA A 152 -10.07 6.53 -16.17
C ALA A 152 -9.86 7.96 -16.64
N VAL A 153 -9.84 8.13 -17.95
CA VAL A 153 -9.83 9.45 -18.59
C VAL A 153 -10.92 9.50 -19.65
N SER A 154 -11.70 10.58 -19.66
CA SER A 154 -12.79 10.79 -20.59
C SER A 154 -12.56 12.04 -21.41
N ILE A 155 -12.71 11.93 -22.73
CA ILE A 155 -12.80 13.06 -23.65
C ILE A 155 -14.28 13.22 -23.96
N VAL A 156 -14.85 14.34 -23.52
CA VAL A 156 -16.26 14.68 -23.73
C VAL A 156 -16.33 15.73 -24.82
N GLY A 157 -17.04 15.41 -25.89
CA GLY A 157 -17.39 16.31 -26.96
C GLY A 157 -18.42 17.36 -26.52
N PRO A 158 -18.67 18.34 -27.39
CA PRO A 158 -19.52 19.46 -27.05
C PRO A 158 -20.97 19.04 -26.83
N GLY A 159 -21.69 19.81 -26.01
CA GLY A 159 -23.11 19.64 -25.73
C GLY A 159 -23.84 20.98 -25.68
N LYS A 160 -25.14 20.95 -25.40
CA LYS A 160 -25.96 22.18 -25.32
C LYS A 160 -25.43 23.20 -24.30
N ALA A 161 -24.97 22.72 -23.13
CA ALA A 161 -24.51 23.57 -22.04
C ALA A 161 -23.09 24.12 -22.23
N TYR A 162 -22.26 23.44 -23.01
CA TYR A 162 -20.88 23.84 -23.28
C TYR A 162 -20.46 23.38 -24.67
N GLN A 163 -20.09 24.33 -25.53
CA GLN A 163 -19.76 24.07 -26.94
C GLN A 163 -18.30 23.69 -27.18
N GLY A 164 -17.46 23.67 -26.12
CA GLY A 164 -16.11 23.13 -26.18
C GLY A 164 -16.07 21.63 -25.81
N GLY A 165 -14.87 21.09 -25.66
CA GLY A 165 -14.66 19.73 -25.14
C GLY A 165 -14.24 19.72 -23.67
N MET A 166 -14.28 18.57 -23.01
CA MET A 166 -13.66 18.40 -21.70
C MET A 166 -12.78 17.16 -21.67
N LEU A 167 -11.64 17.28 -21.00
CA LEU A 167 -10.81 16.15 -20.59
C LEU A 167 -11.04 15.90 -19.10
N ILE A 168 -11.59 14.75 -18.74
CA ILE A 168 -11.98 14.43 -17.36
C ILE A 168 -11.14 13.26 -16.86
N PHE A 169 -10.42 13.47 -15.77
CA PHE A 169 -9.69 12.41 -15.06
C PHE A 169 -10.52 11.88 -13.91
N TRP A 170 -10.56 10.56 -13.73
CA TRP A 170 -11.29 9.87 -12.69
C TRP A 170 -10.33 8.97 -11.90
N SER A 171 -10.31 9.12 -10.58
CA SER A 171 -9.46 8.31 -9.69
C SER A 171 -9.99 8.35 -8.26
N ALA A 172 -9.71 7.30 -7.49
CA ALA A 172 -10.01 7.23 -6.05
C ALA A 172 -9.17 8.24 -5.24
N ASP A 173 -8.01 8.65 -5.78
CA ASP A 173 -7.10 9.60 -5.16
C ASP A 173 -7.49 11.07 -5.38
N ILE A 174 -8.43 11.34 -6.28
CA ILE A 174 -9.01 12.66 -6.50
C ILE A 174 -10.04 12.94 -5.38
N PRO A 175 -9.97 14.09 -4.68
CA PRO A 175 -10.95 14.44 -3.66
C PRO A 175 -12.38 14.47 -4.23
N ARG A 176 -13.37 14.12 -3.40
CA ARG A 176 -14.79 14.12 -3.77
C ARG A 176 -15.52 15.25 -3.05
N PRO A 177 -15.50 16.49 -3.57
CA PRO A 177 -16.20 17.58 -2.92
C PRO A 177 -17.71 17.41 -3.07
N ALA A 178 -18.46 17.95 -2.10
CA ALA A 178 -19.93 17.96 -2.12
C ALA A 178 -20.47 18.89 -3.23
N GLU A 179 -19.74 19.97 -3.53
CA GLU A 179 -20.05 20.92 -4.59
C GLU A 179 -18.87 21.03 -5.57
N THR A 180 -19.17 21.28 -6.84
CA THR A 180 -18.14 21.51 -7.85
C THR A 180 -17.35 22.77 -7.53
N GLN A 181 -16.03 22.67 -7.56
CA GLN A 181 -15.12 23.79 -7.30
C GLN A 181 -13.99 23.86 -8.34
N THR A 182 -13.43 25.04 -8.54
CA THR A 182 -12.25 25.22 -9.40
C THR A 182 -10.99 25.08 -8.56
N VAL A 183 -10.04 24.28 -9.04
CA VAL A 183 -8.75 24.03 -8.39
C VAL A 183 -7.61 24.17 -9.39
N ALA A 184 -6.45 24.60 -8.91
CA ALA A 184 -5.23 24.57 -9.70
C ALA A 184 -4.61 23.16 -9.65
N VAL A 185 -4.25 22.62 -10.81
CA VAL A 185 -3.56 21.33 -10.95
C VAL A 185 -2.37 21.48 -11.87
N THR A 186 -1.40 20.57 -11.73
CA THR A 186 -0.32 20.43 -12.72
C THR A 186 -0.61 19.23 -13.59
N LEU A 187 -0.75 19.45 -14.88
CA LEU A 187 -0.93 18.41 -15.90
C LEU A 187 0.43 18.10 -16.53
N LYS A 188 0.84 16.84 -16.49
CA LYS A 188 2.01 16.33 -17.21
C LYS A 188 1.53 15.39 -18.31
N GLN A 189 2.11 15.54 -19.50
CA GLN A 189 1.79 14.77 -20.69
C GLN A 189 3.09 14.34 -21.36
N SER A 190 3.05 13.26 -22.16
CA SER A 190 4.27 12.67 -22.73
C SER A 190 5.10 13.63 -23.57
N LYS A 191 4.44 14.50 -24.36
CA LYS A 191 5.12 15.40 -25.32
C LYS A 191 5.29 16.84 -24.84
N TYR A 192 4.64 17.22 -23.74
CA TYR A 192 4.56 18.61 -23.32
C TYR A 192 5.22 18.81 -21.96
N GLN A 193 5.80 20.00 -21.77
CA GLN A 193 6.27 20.39 -20.43
C GLN A 193 5.09 20.43 -19.46
N PRO A 194 5.31 20.14 -18.17
CA PRO A 194 4.26 20.25 -17.15
C PRO A 194 3.58 21.63 -17.20
N GLN A 195 2.25 21.63 -17.18
CA GLN A 195 1.44 22.85 -17.27
C GLN A 195 0.58 23.01 -16.02
N SER A 196 0.60 24.18 -15.40
CA SER A 196 -0.36 24.53 -14.36
C SER A 196 -1.65 25.04 -15.01
N VAL A 197 -2.76 24.37 -14.75
CA VAL A 197 -4.07 24.65 -15.35
C VAL A 197 -5.16 24.64 -14.29
N ASN A 198 -6.25 25.36 -14.56
CA ASN A 198 -7.44 25.28 -13.73
C ASN A 198 -8.29 24.08 -14.16
N ALA A 199 -8.74 23.30 -13.19
CA ALA A 199 -9.62 22.17 -13.37
C ALA A 199 -10.87 22.31 -12.49
N LEU A 200 -11.98 21.76 -12.95
CA LEU A 200 -13.19 21.56 -12.16
C LEU A 200 -13.06 20.27 -11.36
N ASN A 201 -13.02 20.37 -10.04
CA ASN A 201 -13.09 19.23 -9.14
C ASN A 201 -14.54 18.97 -8.74
N PHE A 202 -15.04 17.77 -9.03
CA PHE A 202 -16.42 17.36 -8.73
C PHE A 202 -16.52 15.87 -8.41
N SER A 203 -17.69 15.44 -7.93
CA SER A 203 -18.01 14.04 -7.73
C SER A 203 -19.37 13.71 -8.34
N VAL A 204 -19.59 12.44 -8.68
CA VAL A 204 -20.86 11.95 -9.23
C VAL A 204 -21.46 10.95 -8.23
N PRO A 205 -22.75 11.04 -7.89
CA PRO A 205 -23.40 10.08 -7.01
C PRO A 205 -23.19 8.63 -7.48
N ASN A 206 -22.95 7.73 -6.53
CA ASN A 206 -22.72 6.30 -6.77
C ASN A 206 -21.43 5.95 -7.54
N ILE A 207 -20.56 6.92 -7.81
CA ILE A 207 -19.22 6.66 -8.36
C ILE A 207 -18.18 6.80 -7.22
N PRO A 208 -17.41 5.75 -6.89
CA PRO A 208 -16.43 5.77 -5.81
C PRO A 208 -15.10 6.44 -6.24
N ALA A 209 -15.18 7.52 -7.02
CA ALA A 209 -14.02 8.28 -7.51
C ALA A 209 -14.33 9.78 -7.52
N GLY A 210 -13.29 10.60 -7.35
CA GLY A 210 -13.35 12.03 -7.66
C GLY A 210 -13.04 12.28 -9.14
N ALA A 211 -13.40 13.47 -9.62
CA ALA A 211 -13.20 13.85 -11.00
C ALA A 211 -12.51 15.22 -11.12
N LEU A 212 -11.59 15.33 -12.08
CA LEU A 212 -10.97 16.60 -12.48
C LEU A 212 -11.24 16.84 -13.96
N GLY A 213 -12.12 17.80 -14.25
CA GLY A 213 -12.48 18.23 -15.60
C GLY A 213 -11.67 19.44 -16.05
N LEU A 214 -10.90 19.30 -17.12
CA LEU A 214 -10.22 20.39 -17.80
C LEU A 214 -11.04 20.78 -19.03
N THR A 215 -11.35 22.06 -19.17
CA THR A 215 -12.07 22.55 -20.34
C THR A 215 -11.12 22.71 -21.53
N VAL A 216 -11.58 22.29 -22.69
CA VAL A 216 -10.87 22.42 -23.96
C VAL A 216 -11.68 23.35 -24.86
N PRO A 217 -11.12 24.49 -25.31
CA PRO A 217 -11.91 25.50 -26.04
C PRO A 217 -12.60 24.95 -27.29
N ASN A 218 -11.96 24.00 -27.98
CA ASN A 218 -12.49 23.34 -29.16
C ASN A 218 -12.16 21.85 -29.10
N ILE A 219 -13.17 21.01 -29.30
CA ILE A 219 -12.99 19.55 -29.36
C ILE A 219 -12.06 19.12 -30.49
N ASP A 220 -12.06 19.80 -31.64
CA ASP A 220 -11.16 19.48 -32.75
C ASP A 220 -9.70 19.67 -32.36
N ALA A 221 -9.41 20.70 -31.55
CA ALA A 221 -8.08 20.92 -31.03
C ALA A 221 -7.65 19.77 -30.10
N ALA A 222 -8.54 19.28 -29.22
CA ALA A 222 -8.27 18.12 -28.39
C ALA A 222 -8.00 16.87 -29.25
N LEU A 223 -8.90 16.56 -30.19
CA LEU A 223 -8.80 15.38 -31.05
C LEU A 223 -7.51 15.41 -31.90
N ASN A 224 -7.13 16.56 -32.45
CA ASN A 224 -5.92 16.68 -33.27
C ASN A 224 -4.61 16.48 -32.48
N THR A 225 -4.63 16.73 -31.17
CA THR A 225 -3.46 16.53 -30.30
C THR A 225 -3.38 15.13 -29.68
N MET A 226 -4.42 14.32 -29.85
CA MET A 226 -4.51 12.99 -29.25
C MET A 226 -3.45 12.05 -29.83
N LEU A 227 -2.69 11.42 -28.95
CA LEU A 227 -1.69 10.42 -29.30
C LEU A 227 -2.28 9.02 -29.24
N ASP A 228 -1.67 8.08 -29.99
CA ASP A 228 -2.05 6.68 -29.92
C ASP A 228 -1.73 6.06 -28.56
N VAL A 229 -0.56 6.43 -28.04
CA VAL A 229 -0.12 6.12 -26.68
C VAL A 229 0.16 7.45 -25.98
N GLU A 230 -0.43 7.64 -24.82
CA GLU A 230 -0.28 8.83 -23.99
C GLU A 230 -0.19 8.43 -22.52
N HIS A 231 0.50 9.26 -21.76
CA HIS A 231 0.66 9.13 -20.32
C HIS A 231 0.33 10.48 -19.69
N PHE A 232 -0.60 10.46 -18.75
CA PHE A 232 -1.00 11.63 -17.98
C PHE A 232 -0.64 11.46 -16.52
N ILE A 233 -0.01 12.48 -15.96
CA ILE A 233 0.04 12.64 -14.50
C ILE A 233 -0.66 13.95 -14.16
N VAL A 234 -1.65 13.88 -13.27
CA VAL A 234 -2.32 15.04 -12.71
C VAL A 234 -1.90 15.19 -11.26
N GLU A 235 -1.30 16.33 -10.94
CA GLU A 235 -0.87 16.65 -9.59
C GLU A 235 -1.73 17.75 -8.96
N MET A 236 -2.10 17.54 -7.71
CA MET A 236 -2.81 18.52 -6.89
C MET A 236 -2.07 18.67 -5.56
N GLY A 237 -1.70 19.91 -5.21
CA GLY A 237 -0.90 20.16 -3.99
C GLY A 237 0.45 19.45 -3.98
N GLY A 238 1.07 19.23 -5.16
CA GLY A 238 2.36 18.54 -5.29
C GLY A 238 2.29 17.01 -5.19
N ARG A 239 1.09 16.42 -5.08
CA ARG A 239 0.87 14.97 -5.07
C ARG A 239 0.19 14.53 -6.37
N ALA A 240 0.66 13.44 -6.97
CA ALA A 240 -0.08 12.78 -8.05
C ALA A 240 -1.43 12.24 -7.52
N VAL A 241 -2.52 12.65 -8.17
CA VAL A 241 -3.89 12.22 -7.87
C VAL A 241 -4.51 11.41 -9.01
N ALA A 242 -3.90 11.46 -10.20
CA ALA A 242 -4.16 10.54 -11.29
C ALA A 242 -2.85 10.27 -12.04
N ASP A 243 -2.64 9.02 -12.40
CA ASP A 243 -1.52 8.52 -13.20
C ASP A 243 -2.13 7.49 -14.16
N ILE A 244 -2.27 7.88 -15.43
CA ILE A 244 -3.11 7.18 -16.41
C ILE A 244 -2.40 7.12 -17.75
N ASP A 245 -2.16 5.90 -18.22
CA ASP A 245 -1.77 5.59 -19.59
C ASP A 245 -2.98 5.17 -20.42
N TRP A 246 -3.01 5.54 -21.70
CA TRP A 246 -3.86 4.89 -22.69
C TRP A 246 -3.05 4.34 -23.86
N THR A 247 -3.64 3.37 -24.56
CA THR A 247 -3.22 2.89 -25.89
C THR A 247 -4.38 2.99 -26.87
N ASP A 248 -4.15 2.76 -28.16
CA ASP A 248 -5.20 2.77 -29.19
C ASP A 248 -5.96 4.11 -29.30
N GLY A 249 -5.33 5.19 -28.83
CA GLY A 249 -5.95 6.51 -28.78
C GLY A 249 -6.35 7.04 -30.15
N LEU A 250 -5.64 6.69 -31.23
CA LEU A 250 -6.03 7.16 -32.57
C LEU A 250 -7.28 6.44 -33.10
N ALA A 251 -7.49 5.19 -32.71
CA ALA A 251 -8.72 4.46 -33.02
C ALA A 251 -9.92 5.07 -32.26
N ALA A 252 -9.73 5.34 -30.96
CA ALA A 252 -10.74 6.01 -30.14
C ALA A 252 -11.07 7.41 -30.67
N ARG A 253 -10.05 8.17 -31.11
CA ARG A 253 -10.22 9.48 -31.77
C ARG A 253 -11.12 9.37 -32.99
N ALA A 254 -10.90 8.38 -33.85
CA ALA A 254 -11.68 8.22 -35.08
C ALA A 254 -13.16 7.95 -34.77
N LEU A 255 -13.45 7.10 -33.79
CA LEU A 255 -14.82 6.81 -33.36
C LEU A 255 -15.49 8.02 -32.70
N LEU A 256 -14.76 8.75 -31.85
CA LEU A 256 -15.27 9.97 -31.22
C LEU A 256 -15.56 11.05 -32.27
N TYR A 257 -14.66 11.25 -33.22
CA TYR A 257 -14.84 12.17 -34.34
C TYR A 257 -16.09 11.82 -35.16
N GLN A 258 -16.30 10.53 -35.46
CA GLN A 258 -17.51 10.08 -36.15
C GLN A 258 -18.77 10.40 -35.37
N CYS A 259 -18.76 10.23 -34.04
CA CYS A 259 -19.90 10.57 -33.19
C CYS A 259 -20.20 12.07 -33.26
N VAL A 260 -19.19 12.92 -33.01
CA VAL A 260 -19.34 14.39 -32.96
C VAL A 260 -19.71 14.98 -34.33
N SER A 261 -19.29 14.35 -35.42
CA SER A 261 -19.62 14.78 -36.80
C SER A 261 -21.09 14.60 -37.17
N ASN A 262 -21.90 13.90 -36.36
CA ASN A 262 -23.34 13.76 -36.58
C ASN A 262 -24.16 14.93 -36.01
N ARG A 263 -23.51 15.99 -35.55
CA ARG A 263 -24.15 17.24 -35.09
C ARG A 263 -24.82 18.02 -36.21
#